data_AF-A0A1B9GCN2-F1
#
_entry.id   AF-A0A1B9GCN2-F1
#
_cell.length_a   1.000
_cell.length_b   1.000
_cell.length_c   1.000
_cell.angle_alpha   90.00
_cell.angle_beta   90.00
_cell.angle_gamma   90.00
#
_symmetry.space_group_name_H-M   'P 1'
#
loop_
_entity.id
_entity.type
_entity.pdbx_description
1 polymer ?
#
loop_
_entity_poly.entity_id
_entity_poly.type
_entity_poly.pdbx_seq_one_letter_code
_entity_poly.pdbx_strand_id
1 'polypeptide(L)'
;MVASSSKSPLASPPMPEYTYDQGSASTSSSFLSPVTPQMQSPLLRAPSEIIQKVLSASGGDEVYAIAQAAKTCKELRSIIYDNPDQALWRQVHLQHYDDPRTAAAFPTSRASSSVDWRQQVQDREFVARIFRDWDEDQYGQLDKHADLICTTLMEMYLEITPATPSHDPRTSDDSPNCTLLSSWLRSALFKYIYESQYFTEPEPTTSYQLRSSPKRVKKNPVDPIMSRLHCLVPPEYDDDLREDREWRGFARRTVYNAKNFREENDYGPFTGDGKVNWELVDAISSVMMCNAQEVIKNEPTAWLPAVQPMSYGVESVRGWGYTELKRPDNLAEGDVWDWAGVEGNWCGCYAFMDYVDWVALNYPQSAFLHRLSSEIDLSLYHEALGDLMQLELKICTDPHTSNPRDNRCTSHEFENDRTPLPSVDTDLPSSDLLPPIYFHGSSVPYAGGDAPPLPQNAIRGVARLTADNPPQVRWTMIIRYRDSDRWRLECVQVGGRGSKRGFFGIWSDATRGEQSPCGPAWYWKT
;
A
#
# COMPACT_ATOMS: atom_id res chain seq x y z
N MET A 1 -2.59 -91.18 -33.83
CA MET A 1 -3.86 -90.43 -33.89
C MET A 1 -3.98 -89.92 -35.33
N VAL A 2 -4.47 -90.74 -36.26
CA VAL A 2 -5.90 -90.93 -36.66
C VAL A 2 -6.46 -89.61 -37.23
N ALA A 3 -6.95 -89.48 -38.47
CA ALA A 3 -7.06 -90.36 -39.64
C ALA A 3 -7.50 -89.54 -40.89
N SER A 4 -7.12 -90.07 -42.07
CA SER A 4 -7.87 -90.22 -43.35
C SER A 4 -8.44 -88.99 -44.08
N SER A 5 -8.07 -88.74 -45.36
CA SER A 5 -8.69 -89.30 -46.60
C SER A 5 -10.04 -88.64 -46.91
N SER A 6 -10.45 -88.18 -48.10
CA SER A 6 -9.99 -88.29 -49.51
C SER A 6 -11.09 -87.65 -50.39
N LYS A 7 -10.75 -87.34 -51.64
CA LYS A 7 -11.58 -87.39 -52.89
C LYS A 7 -11.74 -86.08 -53.66
N SER A 8 -11.05 -86.02 -54.79
CA SER A 8 -11.44 -85.41 -56.09
C SER A 8 -12.59 -86.23 -56.74
N PRO A 9 -13.12 -85.95 -57.97
CA PRO A 9 -12.80 -84.95 -59.01
C PRO A 9 -14.04 -84.24 -59.66
N LEU A 10 -13.85 -83.30 -60.60
CA LEU A 10 -14.44 -83.25 -61.97
C LEU A 10 -14.62 -81.83 -62.59
N ALA A 11 -14.16 -81.74 -63.85
CA ALA A 11 -14.72 -81.01 -65.00
C ALA A 11 -14.52 -79.47 -65.16
N SER A 12 -13.70 -79.10 -66.16
CA SER A 12 -13.89 -77.94 -67.08
C SER A 12 -14.96 -78.29 -68.14
N PRO A 13 -15.54 -77.41 -69.00
CA PRO A 13 -15.11 -76.09 -69.56
C PRO A 13 -16.32 -75.09 -69.64
N PRO A 14 -16.48 -74.06 -70.52
CA PRO A 14 -15.60 -73.43 -71.54
C PRO A 14 -15.53 -71.88 -71.48
N MET A 15 -14.63 -71.30 -72.30
CA MET A 15 -14.71 -69.90 -72.77
C MET A 15 -15.94 -69.72 -73.70
N PRO A 16 -16.54 -68.52 -73.77
CA PRO A 16 -16.21 -67.67 -74.92
C PRO A 16 -16.19 -66.16 -74.64
N GLU A 17 -15.54 -65.48 -75.58
CA GLU A 17 -15.61 -64.08 -75.97
C GLU A 17 -17.00 -63.43 -75.78
N TYR A 18 -17.05 -62.15 -75.41
CA TYR A 18 -17.36 -61.06 -76.33
C TYR A 18 -17.31 -59.70 -75.62
N THR A 19 -16.60 -58.80 -76.28
CA THR A 19 -16.49 -57.33 -76.16
C THR A 19 -17.82 -56.58 -76.11
N TYR A 20 -17.86 -55.47 -75.36
CA TYR A 20 -18.40 -54.12 -75.67
C TYR A 20 -18.30 -53.30 -74.36
N ASP A 21 -17.97 -52.02 -74.25
CA ASP A 21 -17.33 -50.97 -75.06
C ASP A 21 -17.26 -49.73 -74.11
N GLN A 22 -16.46 -48.74 -74.49
CA GLN A 22 -16.53 -47.32 -74.06
C GLN A 22 -15.94 -46.92 -72.70
N GLY A 23 -14.74 -46.33 -72.81
CA GLY A 23 -14.55 -44.91 -72.51
C GLY A 23 -14.42 -44.50 -71.04
N SER A 24 -13.23 -44.09 -70.64
CA SER A 24 -13.10 -42.81 -69.92
C SER A 24 -11.66 -42.34 -69.91
N ALA A 25 -11.55 -41.03 -70.17
CA ALA A 25 -10.34 -40.28 -70.32
C ALA A 25 -9.55 -40.17 -69.00
N SER A 26 -8.24 -40.10 -69.19
CA SER A 26 -7.25 -39.63 -68.23
C SER A 26 -7.71 -38.39 -67.45
N THR A 27 -7.79 -38.52 -66.13
CA THR A 27 -7.60 -37.38 -65.22
C THR A 27 -6.66 -37.82 -64.11
N SER A 28 -5.47 -37.22 -64.14
CA SER A 28 -4.49 -37.21 -63.06
C SER A 28 -5.14 -36.62 -61.81
N SER A 29 -5.36 -37.48 -60.80
CA SER A 29 -5.79 -37.08 -59.47
C SER A 29 -4.63 -36.44 -58.74
N SER A 30 -4.61 -35.11 -58.73
CA SER A 30 -3.82 -34.33 -57.79
C SER A 30 -4.39 -34.57 -56.40
N PHE A 31 -3.63 -35.26 -55.54
CA PHE A 31 -3.92 -35.32 -54.11
C PHE A 31 -3.84 -33.91 -53.53
N LEU A 32 -4.98 -33.22 -53.47
CA LEU A 32 -5.15 -32.04 -52.62
C LEU A 32 -5.20 -32.55 -51.18
N SER A 33 -4.06 -32.44 -50.47
CA SER A 33 -4.10 -32.36 -49.01
C SER A 33 -5.13 -31.29 -48.63
N PRO A 34 -5.98 -31.50 -47.62
CA PRO A 34 -6.94 -30.48 -47.23
C PRO A 34 -6.15 -29.25 -46.78
N VAL A 35 -6.15 -28.21 -47.61
CA VAL A 35 -5.66 -26.89 -47.23
C VAL A 35 -6.54 -26.49 -46.06
N THR A 36 -5.98 -26.49 -44.85
CA THR A 36 -6.72 -26.06 -43.67
C THR A 36 -7.24 -24.64 -43.93
N PRO A 37 -8.46 -24.28 -43.50
CA PRO A 37 -8.99 -22.92 -43.64
C PRO A 37 -8.00 -21.85 -43.11
N GLN A 38 -7.17 -22.25 -42.14
CA GLN A 38 -6.09 -21.46 -41.56
C GLN A 38 -5.02 -21.05 -42.58
N MET A 39 -4.67 -21.93 -43.53
CA MET A 39 -3.74 -21.62 -44.61
C MET A 39 -4.28 -20.58 -45.60
N GLN A 40 -5.56 -20.21 -45.56
CA GLN A 40 -6.13 -19.17 -46.43
C GLN A 40 -6.21 -17.80 -45.77
N SER A 41 -6.10 -17.71 -44.43
CA SER A 41 -6.19 -16.44 -43.72
C SER A 41 -4.93 -15.58 -43.94
N PRO A 42 -5.05 -14.36 -44.48
CA PRO A 42 -3.92 -13.44 -44.58
C PRO A 42 -3.31 -13.10 -43.22
N LEU A 43 -4.13 -13.04 -42.17
CA LEU A 43 -3.69 -12.77 -40.81
C LEU A 43 -2.86 -13.94 -40.25
N LEU A 44 -3.32 -15.18 -40.40
CA LEU A 44 -2.60 -16.36 -39.87
C LEU A 44 -1.35 -16.72 -40.66
N ARG A 45 -1.18 -16.16 -41.86
CA ARG A 45 0.07 -16.25 -42.64
C ARG A 45 1.11 -15.21 -42.23
N ALA A 46 0.72 -14.17 -41.48
CA ALA A 46 1.66 -13.17 -41.02
C ALA A 46 2.61 -13.77 -39.95
N PRO A 47 3.83 -13.22 -39.80
CA PRO A 47 4.71 -13.58 -38.69
C PRO A 47 4.02 -13.38 -37.34
N SER A 48 4.36 -14.21 -36.35
CA SER A 48 3.77 -14.17 -35.00
C SER A 48 3.82 -12.79 -34.36
N GLU A 49 4.88 -12.03 -34.61
CA GLU A 49 5.10 -10.67 -34.11
C GLU A 49 4.07 -9.69 -34.68
N ILE A 50 3.68 -9.86 -35.95
CA ILE A 50 2.65 -9.04 -36.59
C ILE A 50 1.27 -9.38 -36.02
N ILE A 51 0.99 -10.68 -35.85
CA ILE A 51 -0.27 -11.12 -35.23
C ILE A 51 -0.37 -10.58 -33.81
N GLN A 52 0.69 -10.68 -33.01
CA GLN A 52 0.76 -10.11 -31.65
C GLN A 52 0.56 -8.60 -31.67
N LYS A 53 1.22 -7.88 -32.58
CA LYS A 53 1.05 -6.42 -32.69
C LYS A 53 -0.38 -6.03 -33.04
N VAL A 54 -1.04 -6.74 -33.96
CA VAL A 54 -2.45 -6.54 -34.28
C VAL A 54 -3.33 -6.80 -33.05
N LEU A 55 -3.14 -7.92 -32.36
CA LEU A 55 -3.91 -8.27 -31.17
C LEU A 55 -3.73 -7.25 -30.04
N SER A 56 -2.50 -6.78 -29.79
CA SER A 56 -2.21 -5.76 -28.78
C SER A 56 -2.76 -4.37 -29.13
N ALA A 57 -2.90 -4.05 -30.43
CA ALA A 57 -3.45 -2.77 -30.87
C ALA A 57 -4.99 -2.79 -30.87
N SER A 58 -5.59 -3.92 -31.22
CA SER A 58 -7.06 -4.07 -31.26
C SER A 58 -7.68 -4.42 -29.90
N GLY A 59 -6.93 -5.08 -29.03
CA GLY A 59 -7.39 -5.53 -27.71
C GLY A 59 -6.62 -4.94 -26.54
N GLY A 60 -5.77 -3.94 -26.80
CA GLY A 60 -5.12 -3.14 -25.75
C GLY A 60 -6.19 -2.48 -24.90
N ASP A 61 -6.95 -1.54 -25.46
CA ASP A 61 -8.00 -0.81 -24.73
C ASP A 61 -9.22 -1.68 -24.38
N GLU A 62 -9.42 -2.79 -25.09
CA GLU A 62 -10.53 -3.72 -24.91
C GLU A 62 -10.01 -5.16 -24.75
N VAL A 63 -9.51 -5.49 -23.57
CA VAL A 63 -8.89 -6.81 -23.28
C VAL A 63 -9.83 -7.98 -23.63
N TYR A 64 -11.14 -7.81 -23.50
CA TYR A 64 -12.12 -8.83 -23.87
C TYR A 64 -12.12 -9.18 -25.37
N ALA A 65 -11.68 -8.26 -26.25
CA ALA A 65 -11.53 -8.50 -27.68
C ALA A 65 -10.45 -9.56 -27.97
N ILE A 66 -9.39 -9.63 -27.15
CA ILE A 66 -8.36 -10.69 -27.23
C ILE A 66 -9.01 -12.05 -26.94
N ALA A 67 -9.86 -12.12 -25.91
CA ALA A 67 -10.58 -13.35 -25.57
C ALA A 67 -11.58 -13.75 -26.67
N GLN A 68 -12.21 -12.79 -27.36
CA GLN A 68 -13.06 -13.07 -28.52
C GLN A 68 -12.24 -13.59 -29.72
N ALA A 69 -11.09 -12.98 -30.01
CA ALA A 69 -10.19 -13.43 -31.07
C ALA A 69 -9.76 -14.89 -30.84
N ALA A 70 -9.45 -15.27 -29.61
CA ALA A 70 -9.10 -16.64 -29.25
C ALA A 70 -10.25 -17.65 -29.44
N LYS A 71 -11.51 -17.20 -29.52
CA LYS A 71 -12.67 -18.07 -29.81
C LYS A 71 -12.85 -18.35 -31.31
N THR A 72 -12.18 -17.60 -32.19
CA THR A 72 -12.38 -17.70 -33.64
C THR A 72 -11.73 -18.95 -34.25
N CYS A 73 -10.52 -19.33 -33.80
CA CYS A 73 -9.84 -20.53 -34.27
C CYS A 73 -8.78 -21.04 -33.28
N LYS A 74 -8.40 -22.32 -33.43
CA LYS A 74 -7.38 -22.98 -32.57
C LYS A 74 -6.01 -22.32 -32.67
N GLU A 75 -5.63 -21.83 -33.86
CA GLU A 75 -4.32 -21.20 -34.07
C GLU A 75 -4.19 -19.90 -33.27
N LEU A 76 -5.19 -19.01 -33.35
CA LEU A 76 -5.21 -17.77 -32.57
C LEU A 76 -5.29 -18.06 -31.08
N ARG A 77 -6.08 -19.06 -30.68
CA ARG A 77 -6.11 -19.50 -29.28
C ARG A 77 -4.71 -19.89 -28.80
N SER A 78 -3.97 -20.64 -29.59
CA SER A 78 -2.62 -21.09 -29.23
C SER A 78 -1.61 -19.95 -29.19
N ILE A 79 -1.65 -19.04 -30.18
CA ILE A 79 -0.82 -17.82 -30.19
C ILE A 79 -1.09 -16.94 -28.96
N ILE A 80 -2.35 -16.83 -28.54
CA ILE A 80 -2.77 -15.98 -27.42
C ILE A 80 -2.43 -16.60 -26.06
N TYR A 81 -2.68 -17.90 -25.86
CA TYR A 81 -2.61 -18.53 -24.54
C TYR A 81 -1.43 -19.48 -24.32
N ASP A 82 -0.86 -20.06 -25.38
CA ASP A 82 0.16 -21.10 -25.27
C ASP A 82 1.58 -20.56 -25.56
N ASN A 83 1.73 -19.24 -25.78
CA ASN A 83 3.03 -18.61 -25.95
C ASN A 83 3.79 -18.57 -24.60
N PRO A 84 4.96 -19.24 -24.47
CA PRO A 84 5.66 -19.37 -23.19
C PRO A 84 6.21 -18.04 -22.66
N ASP A 85 6.55 -17.10 -23.55
CA ASP A 85 7.10 -15.78 -23.17
C ASP A 85 6.00 -14.78 -22.79
N GLN A 86 4.72 -15.15 -22.97
CA GLN A 86 3.56 -14.31 -22.75
C GLN A 86 3.67 -12.89 -23.37
N ALA A 87 4.37 -12.77 -24.50
CA ALA A 87 4.77 -11.48 -25.05
C ALA A 87 3.59 -10.54 -25.36
N LEU A 88 2.46 -11.10 -25.83
CA LEU A 88 1.21 -10.38 -26.04
C LEU A 88 0.69 -9.77 -24.73
N TRP A 89 0.57 -10.59 -23.67
CA TRP A 89 0.06 -10.15 -22.37
C TRP A 89 0.98 -9.11 -21.73
N ARG A 90 2.30 -9.28 -21.84
CA ARG A 90 3.26 -8.26 -21.42
C ARG A 90 3.03 -6.94 -22.15
N GLN A 91 2.82 -6.97 -23.47
CA GLN A 91 2.59 -5.74 -24.22
C GLN A 91 1.28 -5.05 -23.81
N VAL A 92 0.21 -5.81 -23.59
CA VAL A 92 -1.08 -5.29 -23.10
C VAL A 92 -0.93 -4.71 -21.69
N HIS A 93 -0.21 -5.40 -20.79
CA HIS A 93 0.06 -4.89 -19.45
C HIS A 93 0.75 -3.52 -19.48
N LEU A 94 1.83 -3.39 -20.25
CA LEU A 94 2.63 -2.17 -20.33
C LEU A 94 1.93 -1.00 -21.06
N GLN A 95 0.77 -1.24 -21.68
CA GLN A 95 -0.07 -0.15 -22.21
C GLN A 95 -0.90 0.53 -21.11
N HIS A 96 -1.21 -0.19 -20.02
CA HIS A 96 -2.19 0.25 -19.01
C HIS A 96 -1.66 0.35 -17.60
N TYR A 97 -0.52 -0.27 -17.30
CA TYR A 97 0.01 -0.41 -15.96
C TYR A 97 1.52 -0.20 -15.92
N ASP A 98 2.03 0.12 -14.74
CA ASP A 98 3.47 0.20 -14.52
C ASP A 98 4.16 -1.15 -14.76
N ASP A 99 5.42 -1.09 -15.18
CA ASP A 99 6.26 -2.26 -15.42
C ASP A 99 6.71 -2.88 -14.08
N PRO A 100 6.28 -4.12 -13.74
CA PRO A 100 6.69 -4.79 -12.51
C PRO A 100 8.20 -5.00 -12.39
N ARG A 101 8.95 -4.86 -13.48
CA ARG A 101 10.42 -5.02 -13.52
C ARG A 101 11.15 -3.75 -13.12
N THR A 102 10.52 -2.59 -13.29
CA THR A 102 11.05 -1.27 -12.85
C THR A 102 10.59 -0.92 -11.44
N ALA A 103 9.59 -1.66 -10.92
CA ALA A 103 9.19 -1.62 -9.53
C ALA A 103 10.40 -1.74 -8.62
N ALA A 104 10.47 -0.84 -7.64
CA ALA A 104 11.57 -0.80 -6.70
C ALA A 104 11.10 -0.94 -5.26
N ALA A 105 9.88 -1.44 -5.01
CA ALA A 105 9.46 -1.74 -3.65
C ALA A 105 10.36 -2.78 -2.97
N PHE A 106 10.99 -3.69 -3.72
CA PHE A 106 11.91 -4.71 -3.21
C PHE A 106 13.37 -4.42 -3.60
N PRO A 107 14.36 -4.89 -2.80
CA PRO A 107 15.78 -4.71 -3.14
C PRO A 107 16.22 -5.40 -4.42
N THR A 108 15.59 -6.53 -4.75
CA THR A 108 15.90 -7.30 -5.95
C THR A 108 14.87 -7.02 -7.02
N SER A 109 15.32 -6.54 -8.18
CA SER A 109 14.45 -6.35 -9.35
C SER A 109 13.81 -7.66 -9.80
N ARG A 110 12.54 -7.59 -10.19
CA ARG A 110 11.79 -8.76 -10.66
C ARG A 110 12.25 -9.15 -12.07
N ALA A 111 12.55 -10.44 -12.27
CA ALA A 111 12.87 -10.95 -13.60
C ALA A 111 11.59 -11.04 -14.46
N SER A 112 11.70 -10.79 -15.77
CA SER A 112 10.55 -10.92 -16.68
C SER A 112 9.93 -12.32 -16.68
N SER A 113 10.73 -13.35 -16.39
CA SER A 113 10.30 -14.76 -16.35
C SER A 113 9.55 -15.14 -15.08
N SER A 114 9.62 -14.32 -14.02
CA SER A 114 8.85 -14.54 -12.79
C SER A 114 7.51 -13.80 -12.77
N VAL A 115 7.20 -13.04 -13.83
CA VAL A 115 5.92 -12.33 -13.96
C VAL A 115 4.97 -13.19 -14.79
N ASP A 116 3.83 -13.55 -14.21
CA ASP A 116 2.71 -14.12 -14.97
C ASP A 116 1.87 -12.97 -15.55
N TRP A 117 2.32 -12.45 -16.70
CA TRP A 117 1.73 -11.29 -17.37
C TRP A 117 0.24 -11.47 -17.68
N ARG A 118 -0.13 -12.69 -18.09
CA ARG A 118 -1.51 -13.03 -18.40
C ARG A 118 -2.36 -12.94 -17.13
N GLN A 119 -1.93 -13.59 -16.05
CA GLN A 119 -2.70 -13.59 -14.81
C GLN A 119 -2.87 -12.17 -14.28
N GLN A 120 -1.80 -11.36 -14.27
CA GLN A 120 -1.86 -9.96 -13.84
C GLN A 120 -2.84 -9.12 -14.66
N VAL A 121 -2.81 -9.23 -16.00
CA VAL A 121 -3.77 -8.51 -16.86
C VAL A 121 -5.21 -8.98 -16.59
N GLN A 122 -5.44 -10.29 -16.41
CA GLN A 122 -6.77 -10.82 -16.16
C GLN A 122 -7.34 -10.36 -14.81
N ASP A 123 -6.54 -10.38 -13.76
CA ASP A 123 -6.94 -9.95 -12.42
C ASP A 123 -7.20 -8.45 -12.37
N ARG A 124 -6.32 -7.64 -12.97
CA ARG A 124 -6.50 -6.19 -13.02
C ARG A 124 -7.68 -5.76 -13.87
N GLU A 125 -7.94 -6.42 -14.99
CA GLU A 125 -9.14 -6.14 -15.80
C GLU A 125 -10.40 -6.52 -15.01
N PHE A 126 -10.39 -7.64 -14.29
CA PHE A 126 -11.52 -8.03 -13.45
C PHE A 126 -11.78 -7.01 -12.33
N VAL A 127 -10.74 -6.58 -11.62
CA VAL A 127 -10.83 -5.56 -10.56
C VAL A 127 -11.23 -4.20 -11.13
N ALA A 128 -10.68 -3.78 -12.27
CA ALA A 128 -11.06 -2.54 -12.94
C ALA A 128 -12.55 -2.53 -13.32
N ARG A 129 -13.07 -3.66 -13.81
CA ARG A 129 -14.51 -3.83 -14.10
C ARG A 129 -15.36 -3.75 -12.84
N ILE A 130 -14.90 -4.28 -11.72
CA ILE A 130 -15.57 -4.13 -10.42
C ILE A 130 -15.66 -2.64 -10.06
N PHE A 131 -14.56 -1.89 -10.12
CA PHE A 131 -14.57 -0.47 -9.79
C PHE A 131 -15.35 0.42 -10.77
N ARG A 132 -15.52 -0.02 -12.02
CA ARG A 132 -16.19 0.76 -13.07
C ARG A 132 -17.69 0.47 -13.18
N ASP A 133 -18.06 -0.81 -13.10
CA ASP A 133 -19.36 -1.29 -13.57
C ASP A 133 -20.19 -1.98 -12.46
N TRP A 134 -19.66 -2.15 -11.22
CA TRP A 134 -20.35 -2.91 -10.18
C TRP A 134 -21.52 -2.14 -9.55
N ASP A 135 -22.66 -2.81 -9.48
CA ASP A 135 -23.91 -2.24 -8.95
C ASP A 135 -23.86 -2.10 -7.41
N GLU A 136 -24.22 -0.91 -6.91
CA GLU A 136 -24.30 -0.59 -5.49
C GLU A 136 -25.22 -1.56 -4.72
N ASP A 137 -26.33 -1.96 -5.34
CA ASP A 137 -27.28 -2.92 -4.76
C ASP A 137 -26.68 -4.33 -4.58
N GLN A 138 -25.53 -4.61 -5.21
CA GLN A 138 -24.84 -5.90 -5.16
C GLN A 138 -23.54 -5.86 -4.36
N TYR A 139 -23.28 -4.81 -3.59
CA TYR A 139 -22.08 -4.67 -2.77
C TYR A 139 -21.89 -5.83 -1.79
N GLY A 140 -22.97 -6.36 -1.19
CA GLY A 140 -22.90 -7.54 -0.30
C GLY A 140 -22.44 -8.83 -0.97
N GLN A 141 -22.26 -8.85 -2.29
CA GLN A 141 -21.66 -9.98 -3.01
C GLN A 141 -20.15 -9.81 -3.23
N LEU A 142 -19.52 -8.73 -2.76
CA LEU A 142 -18.10 -8.48 -3.00
C LEU A 142 -17.19 -9.27 -2.07
N ASP A 143 -17.70 -9.77 -0.95
CA ASP A 143 -16.91 -10.54 0.02
C ASP A 143 -16.22 -11.75 -0.62
N LYS A 144 -16.86 -12.39 -1.62
CA LYS A 144 -16.26 -13.50 -2.41
C LYS A 144 -15.09 -13.08 -3.30
N HIS A 145 -14.85 -11.78 -3.46
CA HIS A 145 -13.81 -11.19 -4.30
C HIS A 145 -12.83 -10.31 -3.50
N ALA A 146 -13.04 -10.10 -2.20
CA ALA A 146 -12.24 -9.20 -1.38
C ALA A 146 -10.73 -9.51 -1.45
N ASP A 147 -10.34 -10.78 -1.29
CA ASP A 147 -8.93 -11.20 -1.35
C ASP A 147 -8.26 -10.84 -2.68
N LEU A 148 -8.96 -11.06 -3.80
CA LEU A 148 -8.46 -10.74 -5.14
C LEU A 148 -8.33 -9.24 -5.32
N ILE A 149 -9.32 -8.46 -4.88
CA ILE A 149 -9.30 -7.00 -4.94
C ILE A 149 -8.11 -6.46 -4.12
N CYS A 150 -8.02 -6.83 -2.84
CA CYS A 150 -6.94 -6.40 -1.95
C CYS A 150 -5.56 -6.74 -2.50
N THR A 151 -5.37 -7.99 -2.92
CA THR A 151 -4.07 -8.46 -3.45
C THR A 151 -3.71 -7.70 -4.73
N THR A 152 -4.66 -7.52 -5.66
CA THR A 152 -4.41 -6.81 -6.93
C THR A 152 -4.06 -5.34 -6.68
N LEU A 153 -4.80 -4.64 -5.82
CA LEU A 153 -4.52 -3.24 -5.48
C LEU A 153 -3.15 -3.11 -4.80
N MET A 154 -2.82 -4.05 -3.90
CA MET A 154 -1.54 -4.05 -3.20
C MET A 154 -0.37 -4.33 -4.14
N GLU A 155 -0.51 -5.27 -5.07
CA GLU A 155 0.48 -5.51 -6.12
C GLU A 155 0.69 -4.29 -6.99
N MET A 156 -0.40 -3.63 -7.42
CA MET A 156 -0.30 -2.39 -8.20
C MET A 156 0.46 -1.31 -7.44
N TYR A 157 0.23 -1.16 -6.13
CA TYR A 157 0.95 -0.21 -5.28
C TYR A 157 2.44 -0.55 -5.16
N LEU A 158 2.78 -1.83 -4.93
CA LEU A 158 4.18 -2.27 -4.84
C LEU A 158 4.92 -2.21 -6.18
N GLU A 159 4.19 -2.15 -7.29
CA GLU A 159 4.74 -2.07 -8.63
C GLU A 159 4.86 -0.65 -9.18
N ILE A 160 4.47 0.37 -8.41
CA ILE A 160 4.69 1.77 -8.77
C ILE A 160 6.19 2.01 -8.98
N THR A 161 6.52 2.66 -10.09
CA THR A 161 7.90 3.07 -10.42
C THR A 161 8.41 4.06 -9.35
N PRO A 162 9.67 3.93 -8.87
CA PRO A 162 10.19 4.81 -7.83
C PRO A 162 10.29 6.27 -8.28
N ALA A 163 10.03 7.19 -7.34
CA ALA A 163 10.27 8.61 -7.53
C ALA A 163 11.77 8.94 -7.41
N THR A 164 12.18 10.07 -7.98
CA THR A 164 13.51 10.65 -7.73
C THR A 164 13.50 11.57 -6.50
N PRO A 165 14.65 11.84 -5.84
CA PRO A 165 14.70 12.77 -4.71
C PRO A 165 14.20 14.19 -5.00
N SER A 166 14.36 14.65 -6.24
CA SER A 166 13.89 15.95 -6.73
C SER A 166 12.43 15.94 -7.21
N HIS A 167 11.74 14.80 -7.13
CA HIS A 167 10.37 14.67 -7.62
C HIS A 167 9.40 15.59 -6.88
N ASP A 168 8.56 16.27 -7.64
CA ASP A 168 7.48 17.10 -7.14
C ASP A 168 6.15 16.35 -7.33
N PRO A 169 5.47 15.92 -6.25
CA PRO A 169 4.20 15.19 -6.38
C PRO A 169 3.08 16.02 -7.01
N ARG A 170 3.26 17.34 -7.18
CA ARG A 170 2.31 18.22 -7.91
C ARG A 170 2.42 18.06 -9.42
N THR A 171 3.59 17.66 -9.92
CA THR A 171 3.78 17.37 -11.33
C THR A 171 3.38 15.92 -11.54
N SER A 172 2.34 15.69 -12.35
CA SER A 172 1.93 14.34 -12.71
C SER A 172 3.10 13.63 -13.38
N ASP A 173 3.67 12.64 -12.71
CA ASP A 173 4.48 11.63 -13.39
C ASP A 173 3.53 10.64 -14.08
N ASP A 174 3.97 10.08 -15.21
CA ASP A 174 3.22 9.12 -16.02
C ASP A 174 3.22 7.70 -15.38
N SER A 175 2.66 7.53 -14.17
CA SER A 175 2.41 6.21 -13.58
C SER A 175 0.92 5.88 -13.65
N PRO A 176 0.53 4.94 -14.52
CA PRO A 176 -0.86 4.52 -14.61
C PRO A 176 -1.37 3.91 -13.31
N ASN A 177 -0.53 3.18 -12.55
CA ASN A 177 -0.96 2.59 -11.28
C ASN A 177 -1.31 3.68 -10.26
N CYS A 178 -0.49 4.74 -10.13
CA CYS A 178 -0.82 5.85 -9.22
C CYS A 178 -2.16 6.49 -9.57
N THR A 179 -2.44 6.74 -10.85
CA THR A 179 -3.71 7.34 -11.30
C THR A 179 -4.90 6.43 -10.98
N LEU A 180 -4.81 5.15 -11.34
CA LEU A 180 -5.88 4.17 -11.10
C LEU A 180 -6.13 3.96 -9.61
N LEU A 181 -5.08 3.73 -8.81
CA LEU A 181 -5.20 3.56 -7.37
C LEU A 181 -5.77 4.80 -6.69
N SER A 182 -5.35 6.00 -7.11
CA SER A 182 -5.89 7.26 -6.56
C SER A 182 -7.39 7.42 -6.82
N SER A 183 -7.90 6.85 -7.93
CA SER A 183 -9.33 6.84 -8.25
C SER A 183 -10.07 5.75 -7.48
N TRP A 184 -9.54 4.54 -7.45
CA TRP A 184 -10.21 3.38 -6.85
C TRP A 184 -10.25 3.44 -5.33
N LEU A 185 -9.14 3.83 -4.69
CA LEU A 185 -9.06 3.93 -3.22
C LEU A 185 -9.91 5.09 -2.64
N ARG A 186 -10.31 6.05 -3.48
CA ARG A 186 -11.26 7.13 -3.12
C ARG A 186 -12.70 6.82 -3.53
N SER A 187 -13.00 5.62 -4.01
CA SER A 187 -14.35 5.28 -4.42
C SER A 187 -15.21 4.84 -3.22
N ALA A 188 -16.51 5.11 -3.29
CA ALA A 188 -17.49 4.58 -2.35
C ALA A 188 -17.44 3.03 -2.26
N LEU A 189 -17.08 2.36 -3.35
CA LEU A 189 -16.88 0.92 -3.40
C LEU A 189 -15.72 0.47 -2.49
N PHE A 190 -14.57 1.14 -2.55
CA PHE A 190 -13.44 0.82 -1.68
C PHE A 190 -13.79 1.09 -0.21
N LYS A 191 -14.46 2.23 0.08
CA LYS A 191 -14.98 2.53 1.42
C LYS A 191 -15.88 1.40 1.94
N TYR A 192 -16.81 0.91 1.13
CA TYR A 192 -17.67 -0.22 1.49
C TYR A 192 -16.87 -1.49 1.82
N ILE A 193 -15.93 -1.90 0.97
CA ILE A 193 -15.13 -3.12 1.17
C ILE A 193 -14.29 -2.99 2.45
N TYR A 194 -13.75 -1.80 2.71
CA TYR A 194 -12.99 -1.51 3.92
C TYR A 194 -13.89 -1.59 5.16
N GLU A 195 -15.03 -0.90 5.16
CA GLU A 195 -15.96 -0.86 6.29
C GLU A 195 -16.58 -2.23 6.61
N SER A 196 -16.86 -3.06 5.61
CA SER A 196 -17.40 -4.41 5.83
C SER A 196 -16.46 -5.31 6.64
N GLN A 197 -15.15 -5.06 6.60
CA GLN A 197 -14.17 -5.77 7.43
C GLN A 197 -14.13 -5.27 8.88
N TYR A 198 -14.36 -3.98 9.11
CA TYR A 198 -14.33 -3.35 10.43
C TYR A 198 -15.65 -3.53 11.21
N PHE A 199 -16.77 -3.55 10.50
CA PHE A 199 -18.11 -3.63 11.06
C PHE A 199 -18.76 -4.99 10.75
N THR A 200 -18.28 -6.04 11.41
CA THR A 200 -19.06 -7.29 11.40
C THR A 200 -20.29 -7.11 12.29
N GLU A 201 -21.50 -7.12 11.73
CA GLU A 201 -22.71 -7.18 12.55
C GLU A 201 -22.65 -8.43 13.44
N PRO A 202 -22.89 -8.32 14.76
CA PRO A 202 -23.05 -9.51 15.57
C PRO A 202 -24.29 -10.28 15.09
N GLU A 203 -24.11 -11.54 14.68
CA GLU A 203 -25.18 -12.52 14.40
C GLU A 203 -26.43 -12.25 15.27
N PRO A 204 -27.62 -12.09 14.66
CA PRO A 204 -28.84 -11.75 15.39
C PRO A 204 -29.21 -12.90 16.32
N THR A 205 -28.68 -12.86 17.54
CA THR A 205 -29.02 -13.81 18.58
C THR A 205 -30.41 -13.47 19.07
N THR A 206 -31.35 -14.36 18.77
CA THR A 206 -32.75 -14.33 19.19
C THR A 206 -32.82 -14.36 20.72
N SER A 207 -32.73 -13.20 21.36
CA SER A 207 -33.22 -12.99 22.73
C SER A 207 -33.24 -11.49 23.05
N TYR A 208 -34.47 -10.98 23.22
CA TYR A 208 -34.73 -9.71 23.86
C TYR A 208 -34.23 -9.78 25.31
N GLN A 209 -33.03 -9.27 25.57
CA GLN A 209 -32.60 -8.92 26.92
C GLN A 209 -32.14 -7.46 26.94
N LEU A 210 -32.99 -6.62 27.50
CA LEU A 210 -32.64 -5.30 28.00
C LEU A 210 -31.48 -5.46 29.00
N ARG A 211 -30.29 -5.02 28.60
CA ARG A 211 -29.32 -4.25 29.40
C ARG A 211 -28.14 -3.88 28.51
N SER A 212 -27.95 -2.58 28.39
CA SER A 212 -26.90 -1.86 27.67
C SER A 212 -25.51 -2.23 28.20
N SER A 213 -24.91 -3.23 27.58
CA SER A 213 -23.46 -3.34 27.48
C SER A 213 -23.21 -3.62 26.00
N PRO A 214 -22.34 -2.86 25.31
CA PRO A 214 -22.05 -3.15 23.91
C PRO A 214 -21.53 -4.59 23.86
N LYS A 215 -22.35 -5.49 23.29
CA LYS A 215 -21.99 -6.89 23.10
C LYS A 215 -20.66 -6.89 22.35
N ARG A 216 -19.65 -7.57 22.88
CA ARG A 216 -18.34 -7.74 22.22
C ARG A 216 -18.59 -8.24 20.78
N VAL A 217 -18.51 -7.32 19.82
CA VAL A 217 -18.40 -7.66 18.41
C VAL A 217 -17.18 -8.56 18.31
N LYS A 218 -17.35 -9.77 17.75
CA LYS A 218 -16.21 -10.63 17.43
C LYS A 218 -15.41 -9.86 16.37
N LYS A 219 -14.30 -9.26 16.79
CA LYS A 219 -13.34 -8.66 15.87
C LYS A 219 -12.74 -9.79 15.05
N ASN A 220 -13.13 -9.92 13.79
CA ASN A 220 -12.20 -10.55 12.86
C ASN A 220 -10.95 -9.64 12.80
N PRO A 221 -9.73 -10.19 12.83
CA PRO A 221 -8.54 -9.39 12.59
C PRO A 221 -8.70 -8.72 11.22
N VAL A 222 -8.39 -7.43 11.15
CA VAL A 222 -8.51 -6.69 9.88
C VAL A 222 -7.38 -7.17 8.99
N ASP A 223 -7.63 -7.30 7.68
CA ASP A 223 -6.57 -7.65 6.76
C ASP A 223 -5.49 -6.55 6.76
N PRO A 224 -4.24 -6.84 7.16
CA PRO A 224 -3.18 -5.84 7.16
C PRO A 224 -2.93 -5.23 5.77
N ILE A 225 -3.25 -5.95 4.69
CA ILE A 225 -3.20 -5.44 3.32
C ILE A 225 -4.23 -4.32 3.15
N MET A 226 -5.46 -4.53 3.60
CA MET A 226 -6.52 -3.54 3.54
C MET A 226 -6.18 -2.29 4.34
N SER A 227 -5.72 -2.46 5.58
CA SER A 227 -5.24 -1.34 6.42
C SER A 227 -4.14 -0.55 5.74
N ARG A 228 -3.19 -1.23 5.09
CA ARG A 228 -2.09 -0.59 4.37
C ARG A 228 -2.56 0.17 3.14
N LEU A 229 -3.51 -0.36 2.37
CA LEU A 229 -4.11 0.31 1.22
C LEU A 229 -4.88 1.56 1.64
N HIS A 230 -5.64 1.49 2.74
CA HIS A 230 -6.39 2.61 3.26
C HIS A 230 -5.49 3.78 3.70
N CYS A 231 -4.30 3.49 4.24
CA CYS A 231 -3.29 4.51 4.60
C CYS A 231 -2.78 5.35 3.41
N LEU A 232 -2.95 4.89 2.16
CA LEU A 232 -2.35 5.53 0.98
C LEU A 232 -3.06 6.82 0.56
N VAL A 233 -4.34 6.97 0.93
CA VAL A 233 -5.17 8.13 0.60
C VAL A 233 -5.91 8.63 1.84
N PRO A 234 -6.31 9.91 1.88
CA PRO A 234 -7.18 10.40 2.95
C PRO A 234 -8.54 9.69 2.90
N PRO A 235 -9.09 9.24 4.05
CA PRO A 235 -10.40 8.60 4.11
C PRO A 235 -11.52 9.56 3.66
N GLU A 236 -12.59 9.00 3.12
CA GLU A 236 -13.83 9.75 2.91
C GLU A 236 -14.64 9.78 4.20
N TYR A 237 -14.70 10.95 4.83
CA TYR A 237 -15.37 11.18 6.10
C TYR A 237 -16.36 12.34 6.00
N ASP A 238 -17.59 12.10 6.45
CA ASP A 238 -18.62 13.10 6.65
C ASP A 238 -19.18 13.04 8.09
N ASP A 239 -18.95 14.10 8.86
CA ASP A 239 -19.39 14.21 10.26
C ASP A 239 -20.92 14.19 10.43
N ASP A 240 -21.67 14.47 9.35
CA ASP A 240 -23.13 14.40 9.35
C ASP A 240 -23.64 12.95 9.26
N LEU A 241 -22.83 12.01 8.77
CA LEU A 241 -23.16 10.59 8.65
C LEU A 241 -22.84 9.85 9.95
N ARG A 242 -23.79 9.07 10.46
CA ARG A 242 -23.61 8.33 11.72
C ARG A 242 -22.57 7.23 11.57
N GLU A 243 -22.58 6.54 10.44
CA GLU A 243 -21.70 5.43 10.11
C GLU A 243 -20.24 5.89 10.14
N ASP A 244 -19.94 7.03 9.51
CA ASP A 244 -18.61 7.66 9.50
C ASP A 244 -18.15 8.06 10.91
N ARG A 245 -19.04 8.63 11.72
CA ARG A 245 -18.76 8.95 13.13
C ARG A 245 -18.47 7.71 13.96
N GLU A 246 -19.26 6.65 13.79
CA GLU A 246 -19.03 5.37 14.47
C GLU A 246 -17.68 4.76 14.07
N TRP A 247 -17.31 4.84 12.78
CA TRP A 247 -16.01 4.42 12.27
C TRP A 247 -14.87 5.21 12.88
N ARG A 248 -14.93 6.54 12.87
CA ARG A 248 -13.88 7.37 13.46
C ARG A 248 -13.79 7.18 14.97
N GLY A 249 -14.92 6.93 15.64
CA GLY A 249 -14.98 6.52 17.04
C GLY A 249 -14.29 5.19 17.32
N PHE A 250 -14.36 4.23 16.40
CA PHE A 250 -13.57 3.00 16.46
C PHE A 250 -12.07 3.29 16.28
N ALA A 251 -11.68 4.09 15.28
CA ALA A 251 -10.29 4.47 15.06
C ALA A 251 -9.69 5.16 16.30
N ARG A 252 -10.41 6.12 16.90
CA ARG A 252 -10.08 6.76 18.18
C ARG A 252 -9.86 5.77 19.30
N ARG A 253 -10.76 4.80 19.45
CA ARG A 253 -10.63 3.76 20.48
C ARG A 253 -9.36 2.94 20.29
N THR A 254 -8.96 2.69 19.05
CA THR A 254 -7.70 1.99 18.74
C THR A 254 -6.48 2.87 19.04
N VAL A 255 -6.51 4.15 18.66
CA VAL A 255 -5.41 5.10 18.87
C VAL A 255 -5.18 5.44 20.34
N TYR A 256 -6.24 5.63 21.13
CA TYR A 256 -6.12 6.05 22.53
C TYR A 256 -6.10 4.89 23.54
N ASN A 257 -6.19 3.65 23.09
CA ASN A 257 -6.04 2.48 23.94
C ASN A 257 -4.57 2.22 24.24
N ALA A 258 -4.12 2.59 25.43
CA ALA A 258 -2.75 2.44 25.92
C ALA A 258 -2.24 1.00 25.86
N LYS A 259 -3.12 -0.01 25.85
CA LYS A 259 -2.72 -1.42 25.73
C LYS A 259 -2.07 -1.75 24.39
N ASN A 260 -2.30 -0.92 23.37
CA ASN A 260 -1.70 -1.08 22.05
C ASN A 260 -0.24 -0.60 21.98
N PHE A 261 0.24 0.13 23.00
CA PHE A 261 1.58 0.72 23.03
C PHE A 261 2.30 0.30 24.30
N ARG A 262 3.17 -0.70 24.17
CA ARG A 262 3.89 -1.35 25.29
C ARG A 262 5.37 -1.48 24.95
N GLU A 263 6.15 -1.87 25.95
CA GLU A 263 7.57 -2.18 25.76
C GLU A 263 7.80 -3.20 24.63
N GLU A 264 6.93 -4.21 24.53
CA GLU A 264 6.99 -5.28 23.52
C GLU A 264 6.97 -4.77 22.07
N ASN A 265 6.42 -3.58 21.80
CA ASN A 265 6.38 -2.96 20.48
C ASN A 265 7.00 -1.56 20.46
N ASP A 266 7.92 -1.30 21.40
CA ASP A 266 8.56 -0.01 21.58
C ASP A 266 7.59 1.17 21.71
N TYR A 267 6.36 0.90 22.16
CA TYR A 267 5.29 1.89 22.34
C TYR A 267 4.89 2.59 21.02
N GLY A 268 5.18 1.97 19.88
CA GLY A 268 4.82 2.46 18.55
C GLY A 268 3.87 1.52 17.82
N PRO A 269 3.49 1.85 16.57
CA PRO A 269 2.66 1.00 15.72
C PRO A 269 3.46 -0.16 15.11
N PHE A 270 4.15 -0.93 15.96
CA PHE A 270 4.99 -2.06 15.59
C PHE A 270 4.48 -3.35 16.20
N THR A 271 5.01 -4.46 15.71
CA THR A 271 4.91 -5.78 16.31
C THR A 271 6.23 -6.14 17.00
N GLY A 272 6.21 -7.10 17.93
CA GLY A 272 7.41 -7.52 18.67
C GLY A 272 8.50 -8.17 17.80
N ASP A 273 8.18 -8.58 16.57
CA ASP A 273 9.14 -9.03 15.57
C ASP A 273 9.70 -7.89 14.70
N GLY A 274 9.43 -6.63 15.05
CA GLY A 274 10.02 -5.46 14.40
C GLY A 274 9.39 -5.07 13.07
N LYS A 275 8.20 -5.59 12.76
CA LYS A 275 7.40 -5.21 11.59
C LYS A 275 6.40 -4.11 11.93
N VAL A 276 5.85 -3.49 10.90
CA VAL A 276 4.77 -2.51 11.04
C VAL A 276 3.46 -3.20 11.36
N ASN A 277 2.76 -2.71 12.39
CA ASN A 277 1.36 -3.06 12.63
C ASN A 277 0.47 -2.11 11.82
N TRP A 278 0.08 -2.54 10.61
CA TRP A 278 -0.70 -1.72 9.68
C TRP A 278 -2.09 -1.38 10.19
N GLU A 279 -2.72 -2.20 11.05
CA GLU A 279 -4.01 -1.85 11.68
C GLU A 279 -3.87 -0.61 12.57
N LEU A 280 -2.76 -0.50 13.31
CA LEU A 280 -2.48 0.67 14.15
C LEU A 280 -2.14 1.90 13.31
N VAL A 281 -1.30 1.75 12.28
CA VAL A 281 -0.97 2.85 11.36
C VAL A 281 -2.23 3.36 10.66
N ASP A 282 -3.12 2.47 10.26
CA ASP A 282 -4.40 2.81 9.64
C ASP A 282 -5.28 3.65 10.57
N ALA A 283 -5.50 3.20 11.81
CA ALA A 283 -6.26 3.97 12.79
C ALA A 283 -5.64 5.35 13.09
N ILE A 284 -4.30 5.41 13.25
CA ILE A 284 -3.56 6.66 13.52
C ILE A 284 -3.69 7.62 12.33
N SER A 285 -3.42 7.13 11.12
CA SER A 285 -3.43 7.94 9.91
C SER A 285 -4.84 8.42 9.58
N SER A 286 -5.85 7.57 9.78
CA SER A 286 -7.27 7.91 9.64
C SER A 286 -7.66 9.07 10.55
N VAL A 287 -7.36 8.99 11.85
CA VAL A 287 -7.65 10.07 12.80
C VAL A 287 -6.98 11.37 12.38
N MET A 288 -5.68 11.34 12.06
CA MET A 288 -4.93 12.54 11.69
C MET A 288 -5.38 13.15 10.35
N MET A 289 -5.69 12.33 9.35
CA MET A 289 -6.16 12.81 8.05
C MET A 289 -7.58 13.36 8.14
N CYS A 290 -8.48 12.76 8.93
CA CYS A 290 -9.80 13.35 9.21
C CYS A 290 -9.69 14.70 9.94
N ASN A 291 -8.84 14.79 10.96
CA ASN A 291 -8.57 16.06 11.66
C ASN A 291 -8.08 17.14 10.68
N ALA A 292 -7.17 16.77 9.78
CA ALA A 292 -6.66 17.70 8.77
C ALA A 292 -7.74 18.12 7.75
N GLN A 293 -8.62 17.20 7.33
CA GLN A 293 -9.75 17.53 6.45
C GLN A 293 -10.71 18.54 7.11
N GLU A 294 -11.03 18.36 8.40
CA GLU A 294 -11.88 19.29 9.15
C GLU A 294 -11.25 20.68 9.26
N VAL A 295 -9.97 20.74 9.59
CA VAL A 295 -9.23 22.01 9.66
C VAL A 295 -9.20 22.74 8.31
N ILE A 296 -8.94 22.01 7.22
CA ILE A 296 -8.96 22.57 5.86
C ILE A 296 -10.37 23.03 5.47
N LYS A 297 -11.42 22.29 5.85
CA LYS A 297 -12.82 22.69 5.58
C LYS A 297 -13.17 24.01 6.27
N ASN A 298 -12.67 24.22 7.49
CA ASN A 298 -12.94 25.41 8.30
C ASN A 298 -12.08 26.62 7.87
N GLU A 299 -10.79 26.41 7.58
CA GLU A 299 -9.82 27.47 7.26
C GLU A 299 -8.96 27.12 6.02
N PRO A 300 -9.55 27.02 4.83
CA PRO A 300 -8.87 26.47 3.65
C PRO A 300 -7.66 27.31 3.21
N THR A 301 -7.71 28.63 3.35
CA THR A 301 -6.60 29.51 2.93
C THR A 301 -5.38 29.41 3.81
N ALA A 302 -5.54 29.12 5.10
CA ALA A 302 -4.44 28.99 6.05
C ALA A 302 -3.78 27.59 5.99
N TRP A 303 -4.59 26.54 5.86
CA TRP A 303 -4.12 25.16 6.08
C TRP A 303 -3.93 24.35 4.80
N LEU A 304 -4.67 24.61 3.72
CA LEU A 304 -4.48 23.89 2.46
C LEU A 304 -3.04 24.00 1.93
N PRO A 305 -2.37 25.18 2.00
CA PRO A 305 -0.97 25.28 1.60
C PRO A 305 -0.01 24.49 2.49
N ALA A 306 -0.39 24.25 3.75
CA ALA A 306 0.45 23.57 4.74
C ALA A 306 0.32 22.04 4.66
N VAL A 307 -0.87 21.50 4.37
CA VAL A 307 -1.15 20.05 4.34
C VAL A 307 -1.11 19.49 2.90
N GLN A 308 -0.05 19.82 2.17
CA GLN A 308 0.15 19.44 0.77
C GLN A 308 -0.03 17.93 0.47
N PRO A 309 0.48 16.97 1.29
CA PRO A 309 0.45 15.56 0.90
C PRO A 309 -0.94 14.94 0.81
N MET A 310 -1.97 15.58 1.38
CA MET A 310 -3.38 15.16 1.24
C MET A 310 -3.92 15.36 -0.18
N SER A 311 -3.38 16.33 -0.92
CA SER A 311 -3.92 16.76 -2.20
C SER A 311 -3.52 15.88 -3.39
N TYR A 312 -2.57 14.96 -3.23
CA TYR A 312 -1.91 14.29 -4.37
C TYR A 312 -2.29 12.82 -4.59
N GLY A 313 -3.27 12.30 -3.83
CA GLY A 313 -3.64 10.88 -3.92
C GLY A 313 -2.48 9.97 -3.55
N VAL A 314 -2.27 8.93 -4.35
CA VAL A 314 -1.20 7.93 -4.14
C VAL A 314 0.18 8.48 -4.53
N GLU A 315 0.27 9.61 -5.24
CA GLU A 315 1.56 10.16 -5.68
C GLU A 315 2.46 10.54 -4.49
N SER A 316 1.88 11.02 -3.40
CA SER A 316 2.65 11.42 -2.22
C SER A 316 3.29 10.24 -1.49
N VAL A 317 2.78 9.02 -1.66
CA VAL A 317 3.37 7.80 -1.08
C VAL A 317 4.38 7.13 -2.01
N ARG A 318 4.70 7.70 -3.17
CA ARG A 318 5.75 7.16 -4.04
C ARG A 318 7.14 7.42 -3.43
N GLY A 319 7.80 6.36 -2.98
CA GLY A 319 9.16 6.39 -2.45
C GLY A 319 10.25 6.24 -3.52
N TRP A 320 11.52 6.27 -3.09
CA TRP A 320 12.71 6.15 -3.95
C TRP A 320 13.11 4.70 -4.26
N GLY A 321 12.29 3.71 -3.87
CA GLY A 321 12.51 2.29 -4.16
C GLY A 321 13.55 1.60 -3.26
N TYR A 322 14.16 0.48 -3.67
CA TYR A 322 15.22 -0.28 -2.97
C TYR A 322 16.18 -0.99 -3.91
N THR A 323 16.00 -0.89 -5.24
CA THR A 323 16.84 -1.58 -6.24
C THR A 323 18.24 -1.00 -6.35
N GLU A 324 18.38 0.32 -6.18
CA GLU A 324 19.66 1.03 -6.20
C GLU A 324 20.01 1.56 -4.80
N LEU A 325 20.71 0.74 -4.01
CA LEU A 325 21.16 1.07 -2.65
C LEU A 325 22.61 1.55 -2.56
N LYS A 326 23.12 2.16 -3.62
CA LYS A 326 24.50 2.65 -3.64
C LYS A 326 24.57 4.05 -3.04
N ARG A 327 25.46 4.24 -2.06
CA ARG A 327 25.91 5.57 -1.63
C ARG A 327 26.31 6.39 -2.87
N PRO A 328 25.79 7.62 -3.05
CA PRO A 328 26.13 8.45 -4.20
C PRO A 328 27.64 8.72 -4.28
N ASP A 329 28.23 8.55 -5.47
CA ASP A 329 29.69 8.72 -5.68
C ASP A 329 30.15 10.18 -5.51
N ASN A 330 29.23 11.14 -5.61
CA ASN A 330 29.47 12.57 -5.42
C ASN A 330 29.40 13.01 -3.95
N LEU A 331 29.05 12.12 -3.02
CA LEU A 331 28.98 12.43 -1.60
C LEU A 331 30.39 12.40 -0.99
N ALA A 332 30.79 13.46 -0.27
CA ALA A 332 32.15 13.58 0.26
C ALA A 332 32.48 12.45 1.24
N GLU A 333 33.77 12.15 1.39
CA GLU A 333 34.25 11.16 2.36
C GLU A 333 33.97 11.68 3.79
N GLY A 334 33.17 10.93 4.55
CA GLY A 334 32.71 11.30 5.90
C GLY A 334 31.25 11.75 5.99
N ASP A 335 30.62 12.15 4.89
CA ASP A 335 29.19 12.51 4.92
C ASP A 335 28.30 11.27 5.06
N VAL A 336 27.10 11.44 5.61
CA VAL A 336 26.10 10.37 5.71
C VAL A 336 25.13 10.48 4.55
N TRP A 337 24.85 9.35 3.89
CA TRP A 337 23.89 9.31 2.79
C TRP A 337 22.46 9.39 3.33
N ASP A 338 21.75 10.46 2.98
CA ASP A 338 20.33 10.62 3.31
C ASP A 338 19.43 9.71 2.46
N TRP A 339 19.49 8.40 2.72
CA TRP A 339 18.67 7.44 1.98
C TRP A 339 17.19 7.50 2.35
N ALA A 340 16.81 8.05 3.52
CA ALA A 340 15.42 8.13 3.98
C ALA A 340 14.73 9.46 3.64
N GLY A 341 15.51 10.50 3.33
CA GLY A 341 15.01 11.86 3.10
C GLY A 341 14.81 12.63 4.39
N VAL A 342 15.65 12.40 5.40
CA VAL A 342 15.60 13.02 6.72
C VAL A 342 15.84 14.52 6.68
N GLU A 343 16.89 14.96 5.98
CA GLU A 343 17.37 16.33 6.06
C GLU A 343 16.39 17.31 5.40
N GLY A 344 16.17 18.46 6.03
CA GLY A 344 15.37 19.55 5.48
C GLY A 344 14.20 19.95 6.37
N ASN A 345 13.22 20.60 5.75
CA ASN A 345 12.05 21.16 6.44
C ASN A 345 10.89 20.16 6.47
N TRP A 346 10.26 20.06 7.63
CA TRP A 346 9.07 19.27 7.85
C TRP A 346 7.99 20.13 8.47
N CYS A 347 6.74 19.74 8.25
CA CYS A 347 5.56 20.33 8.86
C CYS A 347 4.69 19.21 9.42
N GLY A 348 4.00 19.46 10.53
CA GLY A 348 3.14 18.43 11.11
C GLY A 348 2.41 18.86 12.36
N CYS A 349 1.54 17.99 12.84
CA CYS A 349 0.68 18.24 13.98
C CYS A 349 0.51 16.95 14.79
N TYR A 350 -0.03 17.09 15.99
CA TYR A 350 -0.40 16.00 16.89
C TYR A 350 -1.80 16.25 17.44
N ALA A 351 -2.52 15.18 17.77
CA ALA A 351 -3.82 15.27 18.43
C ALA A 351 -3.76 14.63 19.82
N PHE A 352 -4.67 15.05 20.71
CA PHE A 352 -4.76 14.51 22.04
C PHE A 352 -6.20 14.45 22.56
N MET A 353 -6.43 13.47 23.42
CA MET A 353 -7.63 13.34 24.24
C MET A 353 -7.39 14.04 25.57
N ASP A 354 -8.44 14.64 26.17
CA ASP A 354 -8.31 15.17 27.53
C ASP A 354 -7.82 14.08 28.48
N TYR A 355 -6.94 14.44 29.42
CA TYR A 355 -6.33 13.45 30.30
C TYR A 355 -7.35 12.69 31.15
N VAL A 356 -8.41 13.38 31.61
CA VAL A 356 -9.48 12.78 32.41
C VAL A 356 -10.22 11.73 31.58
N ASP A 357 -10.49 12.05 30.32
CA ASP A 357 -11.16 11.15 29.38
C ASP A 357 -10.28 9.95 29.02
N TRP A 358 -8.99 10.20 28.81
CA TRP A 358 -8.01 9.15 28.52
C TRP A 358 -7.85 8.18 29.70
N VAL A 359 -7.84 8.69 30.94
CA VAL A 359 -7.83 7.86 32.15
C VAL A 359 -9.12 7.05 32.28
N ALA A 360 -10.28 7.65 31.98
CA ALA A 360 -11.56 6.95 31.98
C ALA A 360 -11.61 5.80 30.95
N LEU A 361 -11.03 6.02 29.77
CA LEU A 361 -10.93 5.01 28.71
C LEU A 361 -10.00 3.84 29.10
N ASN A 362 -8.84 4.13 29.69
CA ASN A 362 -7.78 3.15 29.91
C ASN A 362 -7.79 2.50 31.31
N TYR A 363 -8.31 3.22 32.31
CA TYR A 363 -8.32 2.83 33.71
C TYR A 363 -9.73 3.01 34.32
N PRO A 364 -10.75 2.28 33.82
CA PRO A 364 -12.15 2.48 34.22
C PRO A 364 -12.39 2.26 35.72
N GLN A 365 -11.59 1.41 36.37
CA GLN A 365 -11.66 1.22 37.83
C GLN A 365 -11.23 2.47 38.59
N SER A 366 -10.16 3.14 38.15
CA SER A 366 -9.69 4.40 38.74
C SER A 366 -10.69 5.53 38.49
N ALA A 367 -11.22 5.63 37.27
CA ALA A 367 -12.22 6.63 36.91
C ALA A 367 -13.53 6.50 37.70
N PHE A 368 -13.99 5.26 37.93
CA PHE A 368 -15.14 4.98 38.79
C PHE A 368 -14.94 5.47 40.23
N LEU A 369 -13.75 5.23 40.81
CA LEU A 369 -13.42 5.69 42.17
C LEU A 369 -13.39 7.23 42.28
N HIS A 370 -13.00 7.91 41.20
CA HIS A 370 -12.95 9.37 41.14
C HIS A 370 -14.27 10.03 40.68
N ARG A 371 -15.36 9.25 40.52
CA ARG A 371 -16.68 9.72 40.03
C ARG A 371 -16.62 10.43 38.67
N LEU A 372 -15.68 10.02 37.81
CA LEU A 372 -15.63 10.44 36.42
C LEU A 372 -16.64 9.57 35.66
N SER A 373 -17.92 9.96 35.67
CA SER A 373 -19.05 9.06 35.41
C SER A 373 -19.82 9.30 34.11
N SER A 374 -19.20 9.81 33.06
CA SER A 374 -19.76 9.78 31.70
C SER A 374 -19.04 8.72 30.88
N GLU A 375 -19.77 7.71 30.40
CA GLU A 375 -19.27 6.82 29.35
C GLU A 375 -18.98 7.70 28.12
N ILE A 376 -17.72 7.77 27.71
CA ILE A 376 -17.29 8.66 26.64
C ILE A 376 -17.75 8.06 25.31
N ASP A 377 -18.59 8.81 24.61
CA ASP A 377 -18.98 8.47 23.25
C ASP A 377 -17.90 8.95 22.27
N LEU A 378 -17.02 8.03 21.88
CA LEU A 378 -15.93 8.32 20.94
C LEU A 378 -16.42 8.65 19.51
N SER A 379 -17.67 8.32 19.17
CA SER A 379 -18.24 8.68 17.86
C SER A 379 -18.51 10.17 17.74
N LEU A 380 -18.82 10.83 18.86
CA LEU A 380 -19.09 12.27 18.95
C LEU A 380 -17.94 13.06 19.60
N TYR A 381 -16.83 12.39 19.90
CA TYR A 381 -15.67 13.02 20.50
C TYR A 381 -14.88 13.81 19.47
N HIS A 382 -14.35 14.97 19.86
CA HIS A 382 -13.42 15.73 19.02
C HIS A 382 -12.09 15.87 19.77
N GLU A 383 -11.02 15.34 19.19
CA GLU A 383 -9.68 15.48 19.73
C GLU A 383 -9.24 16.94 19.68
N ALA A 384 -8.48 17.37 20.69
CA ALA A 384 -7.78 18.63 20.60
C ALA A 384 -6.57 18.47 19.66
N LEU A 385 -6.37 19.45 18.78
CA LEU A 385 -5.20 19.52 17.92
C LEU A 385 -4.15 20.42 18.56
N GLY A 386 -2.90 19.96 18.52
CA GLY A 386 -1.75 20.80 18.82
C GLY A 386 -1.51 21.85 17.73
N ASP A 387 -0.57 22.75 17.99
CA ASP A 387 -0.13 23.70 16.98
C ASP A 387 0.43 22.98 15.75
N LEU A 388 0.34 23.64 14.59
CA LEU A 388 1.11 23.23 13.42
C LEU A 388 2.58 23.52 13.69
N MET A 389 3.40 22.49 13.70
CA MET A 389 4.82 22.56 14.00
C MET A 389 5.63 22.52 12.71
N GLN A 390 6.61 23.40 12.59
CA GLN A 390 7.66 23.34 11.59
C GLN A 390 8.93 22.76 12.22
N LEU A 391 9.52 21.76 11.58
CA LEU A 391 10.79 21.16 12.00
C LEU A 391 11.87 21.48 10.97
N GLU A 392 13.08 21.81 11.43
CA GLU A 392 14.29 21.83 10.60
C GLU A 392 15.21 20.71 11.08
N LEU A 393 15.35 19.66 10.27
CA LEU A 393 16.13 18.47 10.60
C LEU A 393 17.46 18.45 9.82
N LYS A 394 18.54 18.04 10.49
CA LYS A 394 19.89 17.88 9.94
C LYS A 394 20.45 16.53 10.32
N ILE A 395 21.17 15.93 9.39
CA ILE A 395 21.77 14.62 9.63
C ILE A 395 22.98 14.75 10.56
N CYS A 396 23.07 13.83 11.50
CA CYS A 396 24.20 13.69 12.40
C CYS A 396 25.27 12.80 11.74
N THR A 397 26.42 13.37 11.42
CA THR A 397 27.51 12.66 10.72
C THR A 397 28.33 11.76 11.62
N ASP A 398 28.44 12.08 12.92
CA ASP A 398 29.14 11.27 13.92
C ASP A 398 28.28 11.09 15.19
N PRO A 399 27.26 10.21 15.18
CA PRO A 399 26.36 10.02 16.32
C PRO A 399 27.06 9.53 17.59
N HIS A 400 28.28 8.98 17.48
CA HIS A 400 29.04 8.41 18.59
C HIS A 400 30.29 9.23 18.95
N THR A 401 30.41 10.45 18.44
CA THR A 401 31.53 11.35 18.77
C THR A 401 31.71 11.46 20.29
N SER A 402 32.97 11.37 20.72
CA SER A 402 33.36 11.59 22.12
C SER A 402 33.16 13.04 22.58
N ASN A 403 32.96 13.98 21.63
CA ASN A 403 32.77 15.39 21.90
C ASN A 403 31.28 15.81 21.74
N PRO A 404 30.53 16.00 22.84
CA PRO A 404 29.13 16.40 22.78
C PRO A 404 28.81 17.72 22.08
N ARG A 405 29.81 18.52 21.71
CA ARG A 405 29.61 19.76 20.96
C ARG A 405 29.36 19.54 19.47
N ASP A 406 29.82 18.42 18.93
CA ASP A 406 29.82 18.21 17.48
C ASP A 406 28.43 17.74 16.95
N ASN A 407 27.56 17.22 17.84
CA ASN A 407 26.20 16.75 17.52
C ASN A 407 25.09 17.68 18.00
N ARG A 408 25.40 18.93 18.35
CA ARG A 408 24.39 19.89 18.82
C ARG A 408 23.71 20.59 17.66
N CYS A 409 22.41 20.81 17.82
CA CYS A 409 21.72 21.77 16.99
C CYS A 409 22.19 23.19 17.38
N THR A 410 22.91 23.86 16.47
CA THR A 410 23.56 25.15 16.69
C THR A 410 22.59 26.33 16.86
N SER A 411 21.31 26.13 16.54
CA SER A 411 20.26 27.14 16.70
C SER A 411 19.68 27.21 18.11
N HIS A 412 20.16 26.35 19.03
CA HIS A 412 19.73 26.34 20.41
C HIS A 412 20.79 26.94 21.34
N GLU A 413 20.40 27.98 22.09
CA GLU A 413 21.17 28.55 23.18
C GLU A 413 21.17 27.62 24.41
N PHE A 414 21.81 26.47 24.31
CA PHE A 414 22.14 25.65 25.48
C PHE A 414 23.65 25.70 25.70
N GLU A 415 24.17 26.90 26.02
CA GLU A 415 25.59 27.12 26.40
C GLU A 415 26.02 26.22 27.58
N ASN A 416 25.07 25.70 28.36
CA ASN A 416 25.31 24.91 29.56
C ASN A 416 25.02 23.40 29.46
N ASP A 417 24.39 22.90 28.39
CA ASP A 417 24.16 21.45 28.28
C ASP A 417 25.46 20.76 27.82
N ARG A 418 26.15 20.10 28.77
CA ARG A 418 27.49 19.53 28.57
C ARG A 418 27.46 18.06 28.16
N THR A 419 26.28 17.44 28.10
CA THR A 419 26.15 15.98 27.92
C THR A 419 25.77 15.60 26.48
N PRO A 420 26.44 14.60 25.88
CA PRO A 420 26.01 14.06 24.59
C PRO A 420 24.65 13.41 24.79
N LEU A 421 23.76 13.58 23.82
CA LEU A 421 22.44 12.98 23.91
C LEU A 421 22.58 11.45 23.67
N PRO A 422 21.99 10.60 24.52
CA PRO A 422 22.02 9.16 24.30
C PRO A 422 21.42 8.80 22.94
N SER A 423 22.02 7.82 22.27
CA SER A 423 21.46 7.23 21.05
C SER A 423 20.05 6.73 21.31
N VAL A 424 19.17 6.94 20.34
CA VAL A 424 17.82 6.40 20.38
C VAL A 424 17.86 4.98 19.83
N ASP A 425 17.95 4.02 20.74
CA ASP A 425 18.06 2.60 20.38
C ASP A 425 16.70 1.89 20.48
N THR A 426 16.62 0.76 19.79
CA THR A 426 15.45 -0.13 19.76
C THR A 426 15.93 -1.56 19.98
N ASP A 427 15.15 -2.32 20.74
CA ASP A 427 15.36 -3.76 20.88
C ASP A 427 14.58 -4.57 19.83
N LEU A 428 13.73 -3.90 19.02
CA LEU A 428 13.00 -4.56 17.96
C LEU A 428 13.93 -4.95 16.80
N PRO A 429 13.72 -6.13 16.18
CA PRO A 429 14.42 -6.51 14.97
C PRO A 429 14.30 -5.44 13.87
N SER A 430 15.39 -5.22 13.13
CA SER A 430 15.44 -4.27 12.01
C SER A 430 16.17 -4.90 10.81
N SER A 431 16.02 -4.29 9.63
CA SER A 431 16.72 -4.72 8.43
C SER A 431 18.09 -4.04 8.29
N ASP A 432 19.12 -4.83 8.00
CA ASP A 432 20.49 -4.33 7.77
C ASP A 432 20.73 -3.85 6.32
N LEU A 433 19.68 -3.74 5.49
CA LEU A 433 19.81 -3.31 4.09
C LEU A 433 20.40 -1.91 3.94
N LEU A 434 20.14 -1.02 4.91
CA LEU A 434 20.69 0.33 4.97
C LEU A 434 21.04 0.68 6.43
N PRO A 435 22.13 1.43 6.68
CA PRO A 435 22.49 1.83 8.02
C PRO A 435 21.50 2.86 8.60
N PRO A 436 21.29 2.91 9.92
CA PRO A 436 20.44 3.93 10.54
C PRO A 436 20.97 5.35 10.27
N ILE A 437 20.05 6.30 10.07
CA ILE A 437 20.37 7.73 9.97
C ILE A 437 19.99 8.39 11.29
N TYR A 438 20.98 8.93 11.98
CA TYR A 438 20.76 9.76 13.16
C TYR A 438 20.61 11.22 12.73
N PHE A 439 19.76 11.96 13.43
CA PHE A 439 19.49 13.36 13.12
C PHE A 439 19.21 14.19 14.36
N HIS A 440 19.39 15.50 14.21
CA HIS A 440 19.00 16.50 15.19
C HIS A 440 18.32 17.67 14.51
N GLY A 441 17.67 18.54 15.28
CA GLY A 441 16.95 19.64 14.69
C GLY A 441 16.31 20.60 15.67
N SER A 442 15.49 21.49 15.14
CA SER A 442 14.66 22.42 15.90
C SER A 442 13.19 22.23 15.54
N SER A 443 12.31 22.57 16.49
CA SER A 443 10.88 22.64 16.29
C SER A 443 10.36 24.00 16.74
N VAL A 444 9.56 24.63 15.88
CA VAL A 444 8.89 25.91 16.14
C VAL A 444 7.44 25.83 15.66
N PRO A 445 6.51 26.58 16.26
CA PRO A 445 5.19 26.75 15.66
C PRO A 445 5.31 27.37 14.26
N TYR A 446 4.49 26.91 13.31
CA TYR A 446 4.44 27.41 11.95
C TYR A 446 4.00 28.89 11.95
N ALA A 447 4.72 29.74 11.22
CA ALA A 447 4.67 31.21 11.30
C ALA A 447 3.39 31.88 10.73
N GLY A 448 2.25 31.18 10.72
CA GLY A 448 0.95 31.73 10.34
C GLY A 448 0.24 32.53 11.45
N GLY A 449 0.85 32.67 12.63
CA GLY A 449 0.28 33.41 13.77
C GLY A 449 1.28 34.36 14.43
N ASP A 450 0.77 35.40 15.10
CA ASP A 450 1.49 36.48 15.81
C ASP A 450 2.28 36.03 17.06
N ALA A 451 2.65 34.74 17.16
CA ALA A 451 3.31 34.22 18.34
C ALA A 451 4.76 34.76 18.45
N PRO A 452 5.19 35.23 19.63
CA PRO A 452 6.58 35.62 19.85
C PRO A 452 7.51 34.41 19.61
N PRO A 453 8.79 34.63 19.26
CA PRO A 453 9.75 33.55 19.09
C PRO A 453 9.88 32.79 20.41
N LEU A 454 9.20 31.64 20.51
CA LEU A 454 9.38 30.71 21.61
C LEU A 454 10.81 30.15 21.52
N PRO A 455 11.44 29.80 22.66
CA PRO A 455 12.69 29.05 22.62
C PRO A 455 12.46 27.80 21.76
N GLN A 456 13.32 27.60 20.75
CA GLN A 456 13.23 26.46 19.85
C GLN A 456 13.29 25.17 20.68
N ASN A 457 12.43 24.20 20.40
CA ASN A 457 12.55 22.88 21.04
C ASN A 457 13.59 22.05 20.29
N ALA A 458 14.50 21.41 21.01
CA ALA A 458 15.54 20.62 20.39
C ALA A 458 15.00 19.23 20.02
N ILE A 459 15.34 18.79 18.82
CA ILE A 459 15.00 17.46 18.32
C ILE A 459 16.26 16.61 18.25
N ARG A 460 16.11 15.34 18.60
CA ARG A 460 16.99 14.26 18.15
C ARG A 460 16.19 13.05 17.71
N GLY A 461 16.75 12.24 16.83
CA GLY A 461 16.08 11.02 16.42
C GLY A 461 16.93 10.11 15.56
N VAL A 462 16.28 9.03 15.13
CA VAL A 462 16.85 8.03 14.22
C VAL A 462 15.79 7.58 13.23
N ALA A 463 16.19 7.43 11.97
CA ALA A 463 15.45 6.74 10.94
C ALA A 463 16.16 5.41 10.61
N ARG A 464 15.41 4.31 10.57
CA ARG A 464 15.95 2.96 10.31
C ARG A 464 14.93 2.09 9.58
N LEU A 465 15.39 1.03 8.93
CA LEU A 465 14.51 0.08 8.25
C LEU A 465 13.89 -0.92 9.23
N THR A 466 12.60 -1.21 9.06
CA THR A 466 11.89 -2.26 9.81
C THR A 466 12.27 -3.66 9.31
N ALA A 467 11.85 -4.69 10.04
CA ALA A 467 12.02 -6.09 9.64
C ALA A 467 11.01 -6.57 8.56
N ASP A 468 10.19 -5.67 8.02
CA ASP A 468 9.24 -5.98 6.95
C ASP A 468 9.97 -6.41 5.66
N ASN A 469 9.25 -7.13 4.79
CA ASN A 469 9.68 -7.42 3.43
C ASN A 469 8.53 -7.09 2.45
N PRO A 470 8.56 -5.95 1.75
CA PRO A 470 9.68 -5.01 1.70
C PRO A 470 9.81 -4.15 2.97
N PRO A 471 11.03 -3.70 3.32
CA PRO A 471 11.26 -2.92 4.53
C PRO A 471 10.52 -1.56 4.49
N GLN A 472 10.04 -1.11 5.65
CA GLN A 472 9.46 0.22 5.86
C GLN A 472 10.45 1.11 6.59
N VAL A 473 10.25 2.43 6.58
CA VAL A 473 11.11 3.36 7.34
C VAL A 473 10.44 3.68 8.66
N ARG A 474 11.09 3.25 9.75
CA ARG A 474 10.74 3.60 11.12
C ARG A 474 11.46 4.85 11.54
N TRP A 475 10.73 5.71 12.23
CA TRP A 475 11.20 6.95 12.83
C TRP A 475 11.02 6.89 14.33
N THR A 476 12.08 7.22 15.06
CA THR A 476 11.97 7.54 16.48
C THR A 476 12.53 8.94 16.71
N MET A 477 11.74 9.81 17.33
CA MET A 477 12.09 11.21 17.55
C MET A 477 11.83 11.59 19.01
N ILE A 478 12.75 12.33 19.62
CA ILE A 478 12.61 12.89 20.96
C ILE A 478 12.62 14.41 20.84
N ILE A 479 11.60 15.04 21.42
CA ILE A 479 11.48 16.49 21.53
C ILE A 479 11.82 16.89 22.95
N ARG A 480 12.83 17.74 23.08
CA ARG A 480 13.32 18.29 24.32
C ARG A 480 12.84 19.72 24.49
N TYR A 481 12.27 20.00 25.66
CA TYR A 481 11.88 21.33 26.09
C TYR A 481 12.83 21.75 27.20
N ARG A 482 13.56 22.84 26.97
CA ARG A 482 14.62 23.29 27.89
C ARG A 482 15.61 22.13 28.12
N ASP A 483 15.85 21.75 29.38
CA ASP A 483 16.86 20.75 29.75
C ASP A 483 16.27 19.33 29.95
N SER A 484 15.03 19.08 29.51
CA SER A 484 14.37 17.77 29.70
C SER A 484 13.80 17.23 28.41
N ASP A 485 14.09 15.96 28.13
CA ASP A 485 13.31 15.19 27.16
C ASP A 485 11.85 15.16 27.66
N ARG A 486 10.91 15.53 26.80
CA ARG A 486 9.48 15.60 27.16
C ARG A 486 8.64 14.66 26.34
N TRP A 487 8.81 14.71 25.02
CA TRP A 487 8.01 13.90 24.13
C TRP A 487 8.87 12.93 23.35
N ARG A 488 8.34 11.74 23.13
CA ARG A 488 8.91 10.72 22.25
C ARG A 488 7.85 10.30 21.25
N LEU A 489 8.24 10.28 19.98
CA LEU A 489 7.43 9.87 18.85
C LEU A 489 7.98 8.58 18.27
N GLU A 490 7.11 7.62 18.01
CA GLU A 490 7.40 6.35 17.35
C GLU A 490 6.50 6.22 16.12
N CYS A 491 7.09 6.32 14.93
CA CYS A 491 6.37 6.54 13.69
C CYS A 491 6.85 5.66 12.54
N VAL A 492 6.00 5.52 11.51
CA VAL A 492 6.26 4.81 10.25
C VAL A 492 6.06 5.78 9.10
N GLN A 493 7.02 5.82 8.18
CA GLN A 493 6.90 6.55 6.92
C GLN A 493 6.09 5.73 5.92
N VAL A 494 4.88 6.21 5.59
CA VAL A 494 4.00 5.54 4.64
C VAL A 494 4.45 5.87 3.23
N GLY A 495 4.74 4.85 2.41
CA GLY A 495 5.32 5.01 1.07
C GLY A 495 6.79 4.60 0.94
N GLY A 496 7.42 4.18 2.04
CA GLY A 496 8.85 3.82 2.04
C GLY A 496 9.77 5.05 1.98
N ARG A 497 11.05 4.83 1.69
CA ARG A 497 12.06 5.90 1.76
C ARG A 497 11.77 7.07 0.84
N GLY A 498 11.97 8.30 1.32
CA GLY A 498 11.75 9.52 0.56
C GLY A 498 10.30 9.92 0.30
N SER A 499 9.32 9.09 0.69
CA SER A 499 7.89 9.40 0.55
C SER A 499 7.53 10.78 1.12
N LYS A 500 6.75 11.54 0.35
CA LYS A 500 6.29 12.90 0.70
C LYS A 500 5.06 12.88 1.60
N ARG A 501 4.35 11.76 1.71
CA ARG A 501 3.27 11.54 2.70
C ARG A 501 3.79 11.72 4.12
N GLY A 502 5.08 11.49 4.32
CA GLY A 502 5.75 11.61 5.61
C GLY A 502 5.43 10.42 6.52
N PHE A 503 5.44 10.66 7.82
CA PHE A 503 5.32 9.62 8.83
C PHE A 503 4.15 9.84 9.78
N PHE A 504 3.48 8.74 10.11
CA PHE A 504 2.40 8.67 11.10
C PHE A 504 2.88 7.87 12.30
N GLY A 505 2.44 8.22 13.49
CA GLY A 505 2.72 7.42 14.68
C GLY A 505 2.11 7.96 15.95
N ILE A 506 2.69 7.57 17.07
CA ILE A 506 2.23 7.96 18.41
C ILE A 506 3.25 8.83 19.09
N TRP A 507 2.80 9.91 19.72
CA TRP A 507 3.56 10.66 20.72
C TRP A 507 3.22 10.13 22.12
N SER A 508 4.21 10.16 23.01
CA SER A 508 4.09 9.79 24.44
C SER A 508 5.09 10.60 25.27
N ASP A 509 4.95 10.60 26.60
CA ASP A 509 5.99 11.14 27.47
C ASP A 509 7.31 10.38 27.28
N ALA A 510 8.42 11.10 27.19
CA ALA A 510 9.74 10.53 26.93
C ALA A 510 10.19 9.53 28.01
N THR A 511 9.74 9.70 29.26
CA THR A 511 10.04 8.80 30.38
C THR A 511 9.11 7.59 30.44
N ARG A 512 8.00 7.60 29.68
CA ARG A 512 7.01 6.52 29.59
C ARG A 512 6.49 6.07 30.97
N GLY A 513 6.18 7.05 31.83
CA GLY A 513 5.65 6.79 33.16
C GLY A 513 4.33 6.00 33.17
N GLU A 514 4.01 5.39 34.31
CA GLU A 514 2.73 4.73 34.51
C GLU A 514 1.58 5.73 34.31
N GLN A 515 0.57 5.35 33.51
CA GLN A 515 -0.55 6.23 33.12
C GLN A 515 -0.14 7.46 32.28
N SER A 516 1.01 7.42 31.60
CA SER A 516 1.38 8.45 30.64
C SER A 516 0.44 8.46 29.43
N PRO A 517 -0.13 9.63 29.06
CA PRO A 517 -1.00 9.72 27.90
C PRO A 517 -0.21 9.53 26.60
N CYS A 518 -0.94 9.11 25.58
CA CYS A 518 -0.44 9.01 24.22
C CYS A 518 -1.49 9.51 23.24
N GLY A 519 -1.05 9.90 22.04
CA GLY A 519 -1.93 10.34 20.98
C GLY A 519 -1.26 10.28 19.62
N PRO A 520 -2.02 10.49 18.53
CA PRO A 520 -1.50 10.37 17.19
C PRO A 520 -0.72 11.62 16.76
N ALA A 521 0.25 11.41 15.88
CA ALA A 521 1.05 12.47 15.26
C ALA A 521 1.24 12.17 13.77
N TRP A 522 1.31 13.25 12.98
CA TRP A 522 1.60 13.19 11.55
C TRP A 522 2.50 14.35 11.14
N TYR A 523 3.61 14.02 10.48
CA TYR A 523 4.54 15.00 9.91
C TYR A 523 4.90 14.63 8.48
N TRP A 524 5.10 15.63 7.64
CA TRP A 524 5.45 15.50 6.24
C TRP A 524 6.50 16.53 5.82
N LYS A 525 7.19 16.23 4.71
CA LYS A 525 8.25 17.07 4.18
C LYS A 525 7.65 18.23 3.37
N THR A 526 8.17 19.45 3.54
CA THR A 526 7.70 20.66 2.83
C THR A 526 8.61 21.11 1.69
#